data_AF-A0A2V9AJ48-F1
#
_entry.id   AF-A0A2V9AJ48-F1
#
_cell.length_a   1.000
_cell.length_b   1.000
_cell.length_c   1.000
_cell.angle_alpha   90.00
_cell.angle_beta   90.00
_cell.angle_gamma   90.00
#
_symmetry.space_group_name_H-M   'P 1'
#
loop_
_entity.id
_entity.type
_entity.pdbx_description
1 polymer ?
#
loop_
_entity_poly.entity_id
_entity_poly.type
_entity_poly.pdbx_seq_one_letter_code
_entity_poly.pdbx_strand_id
1 'polypeptide(L)'
;MAQELNPVEQAIARALRDNLERIKRTSDELHHAVNDVVSACASNKPTNALPPLLRAQTSAAALTATLEVLSRFVALSLQTGPRSPLEAQITDLVGRAAPEPPPARQRPGPSSPTPMGSKAVPAPKIQPPPAPSFEEEETELELVEPSAAGSDEFGEEFDINRLSPEEQELHRRANRVAKVSMQDIKMLRPEQVRLGRENRDICIRLKDDIEKAHREYDRRFKPIMDHPVDYFYRWMVEILADGDAHALGEYPYSTPARHH
;
A
#
# COMPACT_ATOMS: atom_id res chain seq x y z
N MET A 1 -33.00 43.18 8.24
CA MET A 1 -33.18 42.97 6.79
C MET A 1 -32.42 41.70 6.44
N ALA A 2 -33.13 40.65 6.02
CA ALA A 2 -32.49 39.38 5.67
C ALA A 2 -31.65 39.62 4.41
N GLN A 3 -30.33 39.51 4.55
CA GLN A 3 -29.40 39.62 3.44
C GLN A 3 -29.57 38.36 2.62
N GLU A 4 -30.25 38.45 1.47
CA GLU A 4 -30.41 37.31 0.58
C GLU A 4 -29.01 36.84 0.15
N LEU A 5 -28.64 35.64 0.62
CA LEU A 5 -27.37 35.01 0.30
C LEU A 5 -27.30 34.84 -1.22
N ASN A 6 -26.15 35.16 -1.79
CA ASN A 6 -25.89 35.00 -3.22
C ASN A 6 -26.23 33.55 -3.63
N PRO A 7 -26.88 33.28 -4.79
CA PRO A 7 -27.18 31.91 -5.22
C PRO A 7 -25.97 30.96 -5.18
N VAL A 8 -24.75 31.49 -5.40
CA VAL A 8 -23.50 30.75 -5.26
C VAL A 8 -23.22 30.34 -3.80
N GLU A 9 -23.39 31.27 -2.86
CA GLU A 9 -23.21 31.00 -1.41
C GLU A 9 -24.24 29.99 -0.91
N GLN A 10 -25.48 30.08 -1.40
CA GLN A 10 -26.53 29.12 -1.05
C GLN A 10 -26.22 27.71 -1.58
N ALA A 11 -25.66 27.61 -2.79
CA ALA A 11 -25.20 26.34 -3.35
C ALA A 11 -24.01 25.75 -2.57
N ILE A 12 -23.04 26.59 -2.18
CA ILE A 12 -21.89 26.19 -1.34
C ILE A 12 -22.38 25.69 0.04
N ALA A 13 -23.29 26.41 0.69
CA ALA A 13 -23.84 26.03 1.99
C ALA A 13 -24.61 24.70 1.92
N ARG A 14 -25.35 24.46 0.84
CA ARG A 14 -26.04 23.18 0.61
C ARG A 14 -25.03 22.04 0.40
N ALA A 15 -24.04 22.25 -0.48
CA ALA A 15 -22.99 21.26 -0.73
C ALA A 15 -22.21 20.91 0.55
N LEU A 16 -21.88 21.90 1.38
CA LEU A 16 -21.22 21.66 2.67
C LEU A 16 -22.08 20.82 3.61
N ARG A 17 -23.37 21.12 3.73
CA ARG A 17 -24.30 20.37 4.59
C ARG A 17 -24.41 18.91 4.17
N ASP A 18 -24.58 18.66 2.87
CA ASP A 18 -24.72 17.30 2.33
C ASP A 18 -23.43 16.49 2.55
N ASN A 19 -22.25 17.12 2.39
CA ASN A 19 -20.97 16.48 2.67
C ASN A 19 -20.75 16.21 4.16
N LEU A 20 -21.13 17.14 5.05
CA LEU A 20 -21.02 16.94 6.49
C LEU A 20 -21.94 15.81 6.99
N GLU A 21 -23.16 15.71 6.45
CA GLU A 21 -24.06 14.60 6.75
C GLU A 21 -23.47 13.26 6.29
N ARG A 22 -22.86 13.23 5.10
CA ARG A 22 -22.16 12.04 4.59
C ARG A 22 -20.97 11.65 5.46
N ILE A 23 -20.14 12.62 5.85
CA ILE A 23 -18.99 12.40 6.74
C ILE A 23 -19.45 11.83 8.08
N LYS A 24 -20.54 12.36 8.65
CA LYS A 24 -21.12 11.85 9.89
C LYS A 24 -21.50 10.37 9.76
N ARG A 25 -22.24 10.00 8.71
CA ARG A 25 -22.62 8.59 8.48
C ARG A 25 -21.40 7.68 8.34
N THR A 26 -20.39 8.08 7.56
CA THR A 26 -19.16 7.29 7.42
C THR A 26 -18.34 7.19 8.72
N SER A 27 -18.40 8.22 9.56
CA SER A 27 -17.80 8.19 10.90
C SER A 27 -18.54 7.20 11.79
N ASP A 28 -19.87 7.22 11.80
CA ASP A 28 -20.68 6.28 12.57
C ASP A 28 -20.40 4.83 12.11
N GLU A 29 -20.34 4.58 10.80
CA GLU A 29 -19.94 3.28 10.23
C GLU A 29 -18.54 2.83 10.68
N LEU A 30 -17.57 3.74 10.70
CA LEU A 30 -16.21 3.46 11.19
C LEU A 30 -16.23 3.07 12.68
N HIS A 31 -16.98 3.80 13.52
CA HIS A 31 -17.10 3.48 14.95
C HIS A 31 -17.71 2.09 15.15
N HIS A 32 -18.76 1.74 14.40
CA HIS A 32 -19.35 0.40 14.45
C HIS A 32 -18.36 -0.67 14.00
N ALA A 33 -17.65 -0.46 12.90
CA ALA A 33 -16.65 -1.41 12.41
C ALA A 33 -15.50 -1.61 13.42
N VAL A 34 -15.03 -0.56 14.08
CA VAL A 34 -14.02 -0.66 15.15
C VAL A 34 -14.55 -1.45 16.35
N ASN A 35 -15.80 -1.22 16.77
CA ASN A 35 -16.43 -2.00 17.83
C ASN A 35 -16.58 -3.49 17.46
N ASP A 36 -16.88 -3.78 16.19
CA ASP A 36 -16.91 -5.15 15.66
C ASP A 36 -15.52 -5.79 15.70
N VAL A 37 -14.45 -5.04 15.37
CA VAL A 37 -13.06 -5.52 15.48
C VAL A 37 -12.73 -5.84 16.94
N VAL A 38 -13.01 -4.93 17.87
CA VAL A 38 -12.74 -5.16 19.30
C VAL A 38 -13.49 -6.40 19.81
N SER A 39 -14.74 -6.57 19.37
CA SER A 39 -15.54 -7.75 19.70
C SER A 39 -14.98 -9.03 19.07
N ALA A 40 -14.49 -8.97 17.83
CA ALA A 40 -13.87 -10.10 17.15
C ALA A 40 -12.52 -10.49 17.79
N CYS A 41 -11.76 -9.54 18.31
CA CYS A 41 -10.52 -9.79 19.06
C CYS A 41 -10.75 -10.51 20.39
N ALA A 42 -11.99 -10.54 20.92
CA ALA A 42 -12.33 -11.38 22.07
C ALA A 42 -12.48 -12.87 21.71
N SER A 43 -12.45 -13.22 20.41
CA SER A 43 -12.50 -14.60 19.93
C SER A 43 -11.10 -15.17 19.77
N ASN A 44 -10.88 -16.43 20.15
CA ASN A 44 -9.61 -17.15 19.93
C ASN A 44 -9.34 -17.48 18.45
N LYS A 45 -10.20 -17.06 17.51
CA LYS A 45 -10.06 -17.31 16.07
C LYS A 45 -9.73 -16.00 15.34
N PRO A 46 -8.47 -15.79 14.93
CA PRO A 46 -8.05 -14.53 14.31
C PRO A 46 -8.71 -14.27 12.95
N THR A 47 -9.17 -15.32 12.26
CA THR A 47 -9.90 -15.23 10.98
C THR A 47 -11.20 -14.42 11.09
N ASN A 48 -11.81 -14.35 12.27
CA ASN A 48 -13.06 -13.62 12.49
C ASN A 48 -12.85 -12.10 12.55
N ALA A 49 -11.62 -11.63 12.82
CA ALA A 49 -11.30 -10.21 12.90
C ALA A 49 -11.00 -9.57 11.52
N LEU A 50 -10.72 -10.38 10.50
CA LEU A 50 -10.36 -9.87 9.16
C LEU A 50 -11.50 -9.06 8.50
N PRO A 51 -12.77 -9.55 8.44
CA PRO A 51 -13.85 -8.78 7.83
C PRO A 51 -14.14 -7.42 8.49
N PRO A 52 -14.27 -7.31 9.83
CA PRO A 52 -14.49 -6.00 10.45
C PRO A 52 -13.27 -5.08 10.34
N LEU A 53 -12.05 -5.63 10.28
CA LEU A 53 -10.83 -4.84 10.08
C LEU A 53 -10.78 -4.23 8.68
N LEU A 54 -11.09 -5.00 7.64
CA LEU A 54 -11.19 -4.48 6.27
C LEU A 54 -12.29 -3.43 6.15
N ARG A 55 -13.45 -3.66 6.78
CA ARG A 55 -14.53 -2.66 6.83
C ARG A 55 -14.05 -1.36 7.49
N ALA A 56 -13.45 -1.44 8.68
CA ALA A 56 -12.92 -0.28 9.37
C ALA A 56 -11.88 0.47 8.52
N GLN A 57 -10.96 -0.24 7.86
CA GLN A 57 -9.97 0.36 6.98
C GLN A 57 -10.62 1.10 5.80
N THR A 58 -11.61 0.48 5.14
CA THR A 58 -12.30 1.12 4.01
C THR A 58 -13.09 2.36 4.43
N SER A 59 -13.79 2.31 5.58
CA SER A 59 -14.52 3.46 6.13
C SER A 59 -13.57 4.59 6.53
N ALA A 60 -12.41 4.26 7.14
CA ALA A 60 -11.39 5.24 7.48
C ALA A 60 -10.80 5.91 6.23
N ALA A 61 -10.42 5.14 5.22
CA ALA A 61 -9.88 5.67 3.97
C ALA A 61 -10.89 6.57 3.23
N ALA A 62 -12.16 6.16 3.20
CA ALA A 62 -13.24 6.97 2.61
C ALA A 62 -13.42 8.29 3.37
N LEU A 63 -13.40 8.26 4.71
CA LEU A 63 -13.50 9.45 5.54
C LEU A 63 -12.34 10.42 5.29
N THR A 64 -11.10 9.93 5.26
CA THR A 64 -9.92 10.75 4.92
C THR A 64 -10.06 11.41 3.56
N ALA A 65 -10.41 10.64 2.52
CA ALA A 65 -10.59 11.18 1.18
C ALA A 65 -11.68 12.27 1.13
N THR A 66 -12.80 12.07 1.83
CA THR A 66 -13.87 13.08 1.88
C THR A 66 -13.45 14.36 2.61
N LEU A 67 -12.68 14.25 3.69
CA LEU A 67 -12.15 15.42 4.41
C LEU A 67 -11.15 16.21 3.57
N GLU A 68 -10.27 15.52 2.82
CA GLU A 68 -9.33 16.19 1.92
C GLU A 68 -10.04 16.96 0.80
N VAL A 69 -11.04 16.32 0.16
CA VAL A 69 -11.83 16.97 -0.90
C VAL A 69 -12.62 18.15 -0.34
N LEU A 70 -13.23 18.00 0.84
CA LEU A 70 -13.98 19.07 1.49
C LEU A 70 -13.06 20.23 1.88
N SER A 71 -11.87 19.95 2.39
CA SER A 71 -10.87 20.97 2.73
C SER A 71 -10.44 21.77 1.50
N ARG A 72 -10.14 21.09 0.38
CA ARG A 72 -9.81 21.75 -0.90
C ARG A 72 -10.98 22.57 -1.44
N PHE A 73 -12.21 22.04 -1.35
CA PHE A 73 -13.42 22.74 -1.76
C PHE A 73 -13.64 24.02 -0.95
N VAL A 74 -13.51 23.94 0.38
CA VAL A 74 -13.62 25.10 1.27
C VAL A 74 -12.55 26.13 0.94
N ALA A 75 -11.29 25.70 0.77
CA ALA A 75 -10.20 26.60 0.40
C ALA A 75 -10.46 27.33 -0.92
N LEU A 76 -10.98 26.64 -1.95
CA LEU A 76 -11.36 27.23 -3.22
C LEU A 76 -12.57 28.18 -3.09
N SER A 77 -13.55 27.84 -2.25
CA SER A 77 -14.74 28.68 -2.04
C SER A 77 -14.42 29.99 -1.31
N LEU A 78 -13.42 29.98 -0.42
CA LEU A 78 -12.96 31.16 0.32
C LEU A 78 -11.99 32.03 -0.49
N GLN A 79 -11.35 31.49 -1.54
CA GLN A 79 -10.48 32.24 -2.45
C GLN A 79 -11.24 33.13 -3.45
N THR A 80 -12.54 33.34 -3.25
CA THR A 80 -13.37 34.28 -4.03
C THR A 80 -13.12 35.76 -3.70
N GLY A 81 -11.88 36.11 -3.32
CA GLY A 81 -11.39 37.50 -3.32
C GLY A 81 -11.18 38.01 -4.76
N PRO A 82 -11.04 39.33 -4.97
CA PRO A 82 -11.12 39.94 -6.30
C PRO A 82 -10.08 39.29 -7.20
N ARG A 83 -10.56 38.56 -8.22
CA ARG A 83 -9.71 38.12 -9.34
C ARG A 83 -8.90 39.32 -9.76
N SER A 84 -7.58 39.17 -9.78
CA SER A 84 -6.68 40.20 -10.29
C SER A 84 -7.24 40.68 -11.64
N PRO A 85 -7.23 41.99 -11.94
CA PRO A 85 -7.73 42.51 -13.22
C PRO A 85 -7.08 41.81 -14.43
N LEU A 86 -5.89 41.25 -14.23
CA LEU A 86 -5.18 40.44 -15.21
C LEU A 86 -5.87 39.11 -15.52
N GLU A 87 -6.46 38.44 -14.53
CA GLU A 87 -7.12 37.13 -14.71
C GLU A 87 -8.47 37.28 -15.42
N ALA A 88 -9.20 38.37 -15.14
CA ALA A 88 -10.38 38.76 -15.91
C ALA A 88 -10.02 39.08 -17.37
N GLN A 89 -8.89 39.77 -17.58
CA GLN A 89 -8.39 40.12 -18.92
C GLN A 89 -7.87 38.89 -19.69
N ILE A 90 -7.26 37.91 -19.00
CA ILE A 90 -6.87 36.62 -19.60
C ILE A 90 -8.11 35.80 -19.97
N THR A 91 -9.14 35.79 -19.13
CA THR A 91 -10.40 35.08 -19.42
C THR A 91 -11.15 35.73 -20.59
N ASP A 92 -11.13 37.06 -20.70
CA ASP A 92 -11.67 37.80 -21.84
C ASP A 92 -10.84 37.58 -23.13
N LEU A 93 -9.50 37.59 -23.04
CA LEU A 93 -8.64 37.27 -24.18
C LEU A 93 -8.80 35.82 -24.65
N VAL A 94 -8.94 34.86 -23.73
CA VAL A 94 -9.18 33.45 -24.06
C VAL A 94 -10.59 33.25 -24.61
N GLY A 95 -11.60 34.00 -24.14
CA GLY A 95 -12.95 34.02 -24.71
C GLY A 95 -13.01 34.63 -26.12
N ARG A 96 -12.12 35.59 -26.43
CA ARG A 96 -12.02 36.24 -27.74
C ARG A 96 -11.17 35.47 -28.75
N ALA A 97 -10.38 34.50 -28.29
CA ALA A 97 -9.58 33.60 -29.10
C ALA A 97 -10.14 32.16 -29.09
N ALA A 98 -11.46 32.00 -29.15
CA ALA A 98 -12.07 30.73 -29.51
C ALA A 98 -11.87 30.50 -31.03
N PRO A 99 -11.06 29.51 -31.46
CA PRO A 99 -11.17 29.04 -32.84
C PRO A 99 -12.58 28.50 -33.04
N GLU A 100 -13.19 28.89 -34.16
CA GLU A 100 -14.47 28.39 -34.64
C GLU A 100 -14.52 26.85 -34.49
N PRO A 101 -15.55 26.28 -33.85
CA PRO A 101 -15.64 24.85 -33.68
C PRO A 101 -15.64 24.18 -35.06
N PRO A 102 -14.74 23.22 -35.33
CA PRO A 102 -14.80 22.46 -36.57
C PRO A 102 -16.18 21.80 -36.69
N PRO A 103 -16.74 21.68 -37.90
CA PRO A 103 -18.07 21.14 -38.12
C PRO A 103 -18.18 19.76 -37.46
N ALA A 104 -19.24 19.60 -36.65
CA ALA A 104 -19.54 18.38 -35.93
C ALA A 104 -19.45 17.17 -36.86
N ARG A 105 -18.47 16.29 -36.62
CA ARG A 105 -18.51 14.95 -37.19
C ARG A 105 -19.74 14.26 -36.62
N GLN A 106 -20.76 14.07 -37.46
CA GLN A 106 -21.92 13.26 -37.14
C GLN A 106 -21.43 11.86 -36.80
N ARG A 107 -21.45 11.52 -35.51
CA ARG A 107 -21.31 10.14 -35.04
C ARG A 107 -22.58 9.41 -35.51
N PRO A 108 -22.49 8.29 -36.25
CA PRO A 108 -23.66 7.48 -36.56
C PRO A 108 -24.40 7.16 -35.25
N GLY A 109 -25.70 7.44 -35.23
CA GLY A 109 -26.52 7.21 -34.04
C GLY A 109 -26.49 5.74 -33.62
N PRO A 110 -26.66 5.45 -32.30
CA PRO A 110 -26.78 4.08 -31.83
C PRO A 110 -27.98 3.42 -32.52
N SER A 111 -27.74 2.30 -33.21
CA SER A 111 -28.80 1.48 -33.79
C SER A 111 -29.67 0.94 -32.67
N SER A 112 -30.97 1.24 -32.73
CA SER A 112 -31.97 0.68 -31.84
C SER A 112 -32.06 -0.84 -32.07
N PRO A 113 -32.13 -1.65 -31.00
CA PRO A 113 -32.28 -3.09 -31.14
C PRO A 113 -33.70 -3.40 -31.62
N THR A 114 -33.82 -3.96 -32.83
CA THR A 114 -35.08 -4.51 -33.32
C THR A 114 -35.23 -5.93 -32.78
N PRO A 115 -36.33 -6.26 -32.07
CA PRO A 115 -36.57 -7.62 -31.61
C PRO A 115 -37.04 -8.46 -32.79
N MET A 116 -36.32 -9.55 -33.08
CA MET A 116 -36.89 -10.64 -33.89
C MET A 116 -36.99 -11.88 -33.03
N GLY A 117 -38.24 -12.24 -32.75
CA GLY A 117 -38.60 -13.48 -32.09
C GLY A 117 -38.22 -14.71 -32.92
N SER A 118 -37.97 -15.77 -32.17
CA SER A 118 -38.11 -17.19 -32.49
C SER A 118 -37.94 -17.62 -33.94
N LYS A 119 -36.76 -18.20 -34.20
CA LYS A 119 -36.69 -19.42 -35.00
C LYS A 119 -35.77 -20.42 -34.31
N ALA A 120 -36.40 -21.40 -33.65
CA ALA A 120 -35.76 -22.55 -33.04
C ALA A 120 -35.17 -23.47 -34.11
N VAL A 121 -33.89 -23.83 -33.96
CA VAL A 121 -33.21 -25.01 -34.53
C VAL A 121 -32.04 -25.34 -33.57
N PRO A 122 -31.60 -26.59 -33.40
CA PRO A 122 -31.57 -27.28 -32.11
C PRO A 122 -30.19 -27.29 -31.45
N ALA A 123 -30.18 -27.43 -30.12
CA ALA A 123 -28.97 -27.52 -29.32
C ALA A 123 -28.12 -28.76 -29.66
N PRO A 124 -26.81 -28.61 -29.95
CA PRO A 124 -25.86 -29.69 -29.80
C PRO A 124 -25.71 -29.97 -28.31
N LYS A 125 -26.04 -31.20 -27.87
CA LYS A 125 -25.72 -31.68 -26.53
C LYS A 125 -24.20 -31.79 -26.41
N ILE A 126 -23.57 -30.79 -25.81
CA ILE A 126 -22.18 -30.88 -25.36
C ILE A 126 -22.21 -31.59 -24.00
N GLN A 127 -21.68 -32.81 -23.98
CA GLN A 127 -21.52 -33.63 -22.79
C GLN A 127 -20.54 -32.94 -21.82
N PRO A 128 -20.79 -32.96 -20.50
CA PRO A 128 -19.80 -32.51 -19.54
C PRO A 128 -18.59 -33.46 -19.59
N PRO A 129 -17.35 -32.94 -19.68
CA PRO A 129 -16.18 -33.78 -19.56
C PRO A 129 -16.10 -34.41 -18.15
N PRO A 130 -15.66 -35.66 -18.03
CA PRO A 130 -15.56 -36.37 -16.76
C PRO A 130 -14.50 -35.74 -15.86
N ALA A 131 -14.80 -35.75 -14.56
CA ALA A 131 -13.90 -35.34 -13.50
C ALA A 131 -12.59 -36.17 -13.54
N PRO A 132 -11.41 -35.54 -13.47
CA PRO A 132 -10.21 -36.24 -13.06
C PRO A 132 -10.29 -36.49 -11.56
N SER A 133 -10.47 -37.76 -11.21
CA SER A 133 -10.07 -38.30 -9.92
C SER A 133 -8.55 -38.51 -9.96
N PHE A 134 -7.83 -37.75 -9.15
CA PHE A 134 -6.47 -38.01 -8.67
C PHE A 134 -6.50 -37.53 -7.23
N GLU A 135 -6.68 -38.45 -6.29
CA GLU A 135 -5.58 -39.02 -5.48
C GLU A 135 -5.01 -37.95 -4.55
N GLU A 136 -5.42 -38.08 -3.28
CA GLU A 136 -4.93 -37.38 -2.12
C GLU A 136 -3.41 -37.61 -1.99
N GLU A 137 -2.61 -36.65 -2.43
CA GLU A 137 -1.29 -36.40 -1.83
C GLU A 137 -1.41 -35.15 -0.97
N GLU A 138 -1.62 -35.39 0.32
CA GLU A 138 -1.41 -34.45 1.39
C GLU A 138 0.08 -34.05 1.42
N THR A 139 0.49 -33.11 0.58
CA THR A 139 1.66 -32.29 0.91
C THR A 139 1.18 -31.21 1.84
N GLU A 140 1.30 -31.53 3.12
CA GLU A 140 1.31 -30.64 4.28
C GLU A 140 2.15 -29.40 3.99
N LEU A 141 1.51 -28.37 3.41
CA LEU A 141 2.04 -27.01 3.43
C LEU A 141 1.76 -26.49 4.83
N GLU A 142 2.67 -26.83 5.74
CA GLU A 142 2.82 -26.20 7.05
C GLU A 142 2.92 -24.69 6.82
N LEU A 143 1.77 -24.04 6.95
CA LEU A 143 1.64 -22.61 6.93
C LEU A 143 2.21 -22.11 8.25
N VAL A 144 3.53 -21.99 8.31
CA VAL A 144 4.25 -21.39 9.44
C VAL A 144 3.64 -20.01 9.66
N GLU A 145 2.92 -19.88 10.77
CA GLU A 145 2.38 -18.63 11.28
C GLU A 145 3.49 -17.56 11.30
N PRO A 146 3.19 -16.27 11.11
CA PRO A 146 4.03 -15.24 11.70
C PRO A 146 3.81 -15.32 13.21
N SER A 147 4.44 -16.33 13.82
CA SER A 147 4.59 -16.44 15.26
C SER A 147 5.16 -15.11 15.74
N ALA A 148 4.44 -14.48 16.67
CA ALA A 148 4.92 -13.37 17.48
C ALA A 148 6.00 -13.82 18.49
N ALA A 149 6.68 -14.93 18.24
CA ALA A 149 7.86 -15.40 18.94
C ALA A 149 8.89 -15.86 17.90
N GLY A 150 9.85 -14.99 17.62
CA GLY A 150 10.97 -15.22 16.72
C GLY A 150 12.05 -14.14 16.95
N SER A 151 12.29 -13.81 18.22
CA SER A 151 13.38 -12.95 18.65
C SER A 151 14.57 -13.72 19.21
N ASP A 152 14.53 -15.06 19.24
CA ASP A 152 15.57 -15.86 19.89
C ASP A 152 16.12 -16.89 18.92
N GLU A 153 16.96 -16.45 18.00
CA GLU A 153 17.94 -17.32 17.34
C GLU A 153 19.02 -16.46 16.70
N PHE A 154 19.90 -15.89 17.53
CA PHE A 154 21.34 -15.78 17.28
C PHE A 154 22.03 -15.15 18.49
N GLY A 155 22.86 -15.96 19.15
CA GLY A 155 24.05 -15.54 19.93
C GLY A 155 23.75 -14.85 21.26
N GLU A 156 24.29 -15.40 22.33
CA GLU A 156 24.20 -14.89 23.69
C GLU A 156 24.33 -13.35 23.80
N GLU A 157 23.41 -12.76 24.58
CA GLU A 157 23.53 -11.50 25.33
C GLU A 157 23.28 -10.13 24.65
N PHE A 158 22.25 -10.00 23.79
CA PHE A 158 21.62 -8.67 23.60
C PHE A 158 20.10 -8.68 23.77
N ASP A 159 19.67 -8.50 25.03
CA ASP A 159 18.25 -8.37 25.37
C ASP A 159 17.70 -6.98 24.96
N ILE A 160 17.10 -6.91 23.77
CA ILE A 160 16.39 -5.70 23.28
C ILE A 160 15.35 -5.21 24.31
N ASN A 161 14.73 -6.15 25.06
CA ASN A 161 13.71 -5.85 26.07
C ASN A 161 14.24 -5.05 27.28
N ARG A 162 15.56 -4.98 27.48
CA ARG A 162 16.19 -4.17 28.53
C ARG A 162 16.39 -2.71 28.13
N LEU A 163 16.24 -2.39 26.85
CA LEU A 163 16.39 -1.03 26.32
C LEU A 163 15.16 -0.17 26.61
N SER A 164 15.31 1.15 26.42
CA SER A 164 14.18 2.07 26.47
C SER A 164 13.13 1.72 25.40
N PRO A 165 11.84 2.03 25.62
CA PRO A 165 10.79 1.72 24.65
C PRO A 165 11.02 2.41 23.28
N GLU A 166 11.71 3.55 23.27
CA GLU A 166 12.09 4.27 22.05
C GLU A 166 13.15 3.50 21.25
N GLU A 167 14.20 3.01 21.91
CA GLU A 167 15.23 2.18 21.28
C GLU A 167 14.67 0.85 20.80
N GLN A 168 13.77 0.22 21.56
CA GLN A 168 13.09 -1.00 21.14
C GLN A 168 12.31 -0.79 19.83
N GLU A 169 11.61 0.33 19.69
CA GLU A 169 10.91 0.63 18.44
C GLU A 169 11.89 0.95 17.31
N LEU A 170 13.03 1.59 17.60
CA LEU A 170 14.10 1.75 16.60
C LEU A 170 14.63 0.41 16.11
N HIS A 171 14.88 -0.57 16.99
CA HIS A 171 15.28 -1.94 16.63
C HIS A 171 14.23 -2.64 15.77
N ARG A 172 12.95 -2.56 16.16
CA ARG A 172 11.85 -3.13 15.36
C ARG A 172 11.75 -2.49 13.98
N ARG A 173 11.86 -1.16 13.91
CA ARG A 173 11.82 -0.41 12.64
C ARG A 173 13.03 -0.73 11.77
N ALA A 174 14.22 -0.84 12.36
CA ALA A 174 15.44 -1.19 11.67
C ALA A 174 15.34 -2.59 11.06
N ASN A 175 14.88 -3.57 11.84
CA ASN A 175 14.59 -4.92 11.36
C ASN A 175 13.63 -4.92 10.15
N ARG A 176 12.51 -4.18 10.23
CA ARG A 176 11.55 -4.06 9.12
C ARG A 176 12.18 -3.42 7.88
N VAL A 177 12.91 -2.33 8.04
CA VAL A 177 13.53 -1.60 6.92
C VAL A 177 14.61 -2.44 6.23
N ALA A 178 15.44 -3.15 7.00
CA ALA A 178 16.42 -4.08 6.45
C ALA A 178 15.74 -5.18 5.61
N LYS A 179 14.67 -5.80 6.13
CA LYS A 179 13.89 -6.82 5.40
C LYS A 179 13.36 -6.31 4.07
N VAL A 180 12.68 -5.16 4.09
CA VAL A 180 12.09 -4.54 2.89
C VAL A 180 13.19 -4.20 1.88
N SER A 181 14.31 -3.64 2.33
CA SER A 181 15.41 -3.29 1.44
C SER A 181 15.97 -4.51 0.68
N MET A 182 16.11 -5.66 1.35
CA MET A 182 16.58 -6.89 0.69
C MET A 182 15.53 -7.49 -0.24
N GLN A 183 14.25 -7.40 0.12
CA GLN A 183 13.16 -7.80 -0.78
C GLN A 183 13.13 -6.93 -2.03
N ASP A 184 13.30 -5.62 -1.90
CA ASP A 184 13.33 -4.68 -3.02
C ASP A 184 14.50 -4.98 -3.95
N ILE A 185 15.72 -5.20 -3.42
CA ILE A 185 16.88 -5.58 -4.25
C ILE A 185 16.60 -6.89 -5.01
N LYS A 186 16.02 -7.90 -4.34
CA LYS A 186 15.64 -9.18 -4.95
C LYS A 186 14.64 -8.99 -6.09
N MET A 187 13.62 -8.16 -5.88
CA MET A 187 12.56 -7.91 -6.86
C MET A 187 13.02 -7.04 -8.04
N LEU A 188 13.94 -6.10 -7.80
CA LEU A 188 14.46 -5.22 -8.85
C LEU A 188 15.51 -5.91 -9.73
N ARG A 189 16.30 -6.85 -9.17
CA ARG A 189 17.42 -7.51 -9.86
C ARG A 189 17.40 -9.03 -9.72
N PRO A 190 16.32 -9.73 -10.12
CA PRO A 190 16.17 -11.17 -9.90
C PRO A 190 17.28 -12.00 -10.57
N GLU A 191 17.65 -11.69 -11.80
CA GLU A 191 18.71 -12.42 -12.52
C GLU A 191 20.09 -12.25 -11.89
N GLN A 192 20.39 -11.05 -11.37
CA GLN A 192 21.68 -10.81 -10.72
C GLN A 192 21.75 -11.52 -9.37
N VAL A 193 20.65 -11.60 -8.62
CA VAL A 193 20.59 -12.41 -7.40
C VAL A 193 20.78 -13.89 -7.71
N ARG A 194 20.12 -14.41 -8.75
CA ARG A 194 20.26 -15.81 -9.18
C ARG A 194 21.71 -16.15 -9.54
N LEU A 195 22.33 -15.35 -10.41
CA LEU A 195 23.74 -15.50 -10.79
C LEU A 195 24.68 -15.28 -9.60
N GLY A 196 24.31 -14.39 -8.68
CA GLY A 196 25.05 -14.12 -7.45
C GLY A 196 25.13 -15.34 -6.55
N ARG A 197 24.01 -16.05 -6.39
CA ARG A 197 23.95 -17.31 -5.63
C ARG A 197 24.78 -18.41 -6.28
N GLU A 198 24.69 -18.55 -7.60
CA GLU A 198 25.46 -19.54 -8.36
C GLU A 198 26.98 -19.32 -8.26
N ASN A 199 27.42 -18.07 -8.36
CA ASN A 199 28.84 -17.70 -8.36
C ASN A 199 29.38 -17.34 -6.98
N ARG A 200 28.51 -17.28 -5.96
CA ARG A 200 28.84 -16.88 -4.58
C ARG A 200 29.47 -15.48 -4.50
N ASP A 201 28.94 -14.55 -5.29
CA ASP A 201 29.48 -13.19 -5.48
C ASP A 201 28.44 -12.07 -5.29
N ILE A 202 27.35 -12.33 -4.54
CA ILE A 202 26.23 -11.39 -4.36
C ILE A 202 26.69 -9.99 -3.94
N CYS A 203 27.58 -9.87 -2.94
CA CYS A 203 28.06 -8.58 -2.43
C CYS A 203 28.76 -7.74 -3.51
N ILE A 204 29.52 -8.38 -4.41
CA ILE A 204 30.26 -7.71 -5.47
C ILE A 204 29.33 -7.38 -6.63
N ARG A 205 28.46 -8.32 -7.01
CA ARG A 205 27.53 -8.20 -8.14
C ARG A 205 26.46 -7.15 -7.91
N LEU A 206 25.92 -7.08 -6.70
CA LEU A 206 24.86 -6.13 -6.30
C LEU A 206 25.39 -4.97 -5.46
N LYS A 207 26.70 -4.70 -5.54
CA LYS A 207 27.41 -3.70 -4.74
C LYS A 207 26.69 -2.37 -4.70
N ASP A 208 26.30 -1.82 -5.86
CA ASP A 208 25.71 -0.49 -5.92
C ASP A 208 24.37 -0.39 -5.18
N ASP A 209 23.51 -1.41 -5.27
CA ASP A 209 22.21 -1.39 -4.58
C ASP A 209 22.37 -1.67 -3.10
N ILE A 210 23.28 -2.58 -2.73
CA ILE A 210 23.61 -2.90 -1.35
C ILE A 210 24.18 -1.66 -0.66
N GLU A 211 25.17 -0.98 -1.26
CA GLU A 211 25.76 0.25 -0.71
C GLU A 211 24.73 1.37 -0.57
N LYS A 212 23.82 1.49 -1.54
CA LYS A 212 22.74 2.48 -1.49
C LYS A 212 21.76 2.18 -0.36
N ALA A 213 21.33 0.94 -0.22
CA ALA A 213 20.45 0.49 0.86
C ALA A 213 21.11 0.65 2.23
N HIS A 214 22.38 0.25 2.35
CA HIS A 214 23.17 0.36 3.57
C HIS A 214 23.32 1.81 4.00
N ARG A 215 23.68 2.72 3.08
CA ARG A 215 23.81 4.16 3.39
C ARG A 215 22.49 4.79 3.85
N GLU A 216 21.36 4.35 3.33
CA GLU A 216 20.05 4.82 3.77
C GLU A 216 19.70 4.26 5.14
N TYR A 217 19.99 2.99 5.37
CA TYR A 217 19.80 2.29 6.63
C TYR A 217 20.61 2.96 7.75
N ASP A 218 21.93 3.12 7.57
CA ASP A 218 22.83 3.74 8.53
C ASP A 218 22.34 5.14 8.90
N ARG A 219 21.95 5.94 7.91
CA ARG A 219 21.48 7.32 8.13
C ARG A 219 20.25 7.36 9.04
N ARG A 220 19.34 6.40 8.90
CA ARG A 220 18.08 6.33 9.67
C ARG A 220 18.26 5.75 11.07
N PHE A 221 19.24 4.88 11.23
CA PHE A 221 19.41 4.07 12.44
C PHE A 221 20.74 4.30 13.16
N LYS A 222 21.46 5.40 12.84
CA LYS A 222 22.64 5.86 13.60
C LYS A 222 22.53 5.70 15.12
N PRO A 223 21.40 6.01 15.78
CA PRO A 223 21.30 5.91 17.24
C PRO A 223 21.49 4.50 17.81
N ILE A 224 21.27 3.46 17.01
CA ILE A 224 21.35 2.05 17.45
C ILE A 224 22.52 1.30 16.79
N MET A 225 23.43 1.99 16.10
CA MET A 225 24.55 1.36 15.38
C MET A 225 25.65 0.80 16.30
N ASP A 226 25.75 1.31 17.53
CA ASP A 226 26.73 0.84 18.51
C ASP A 226 26.31 -0.51 19.15
N HIS A 227 25.10 -0.98 18.85
CA HIS A 227 24.56 -2.21 19.41
C HIS A 227 25.06 -3.42 18.60
N PRO A 228 25.27 -4.59 19.22
CA PRO A 228 25.90 -5.75 18.58
C PRO A 228 24.99 -6.49 17.57
N VAL A 229 23.90 -5.88 17.09
CA VAL A 229 22.89 -6.53 16.25
C VAL A 229 22.92 -5.99 14.82
N ASP A 230 23.30 -6.84 13.86
CA ASP A 230 23.29 -6.49 12.43
C ASP A 230 22.06 -7.10 11.72
N TYR A 231 20.95 -6.37 11.73
CA TYR A 231 19.74 -6.76 11.00
C TYR A 231 19.94 -6.76 9.48
N PHE A 232 20.85 -5.93 8.96
CA PHE A 232 21.07 -5.77 7.53
C PHE A 232 21.74 -7.02 6.97
N TYR A 233 22.83 -7.47 7.61
CA TYR A 233 23.49 -8.74 7.29
C TYR A 233 22.54 -9.93 7.38
N ARG A 234 21.74 -10.03 8.45
CA ARG A 234 20.80 -11.14 8.60
C ARG A 234 19.85 -11.25 7.40
N TRP A 235 19.23 -10.14 7.02
CA TRP A 235 18.29 -10.15 5.89
C TRP A 235 18.99 -10.31 4.54
N MET A 236 20.26 -9.91 4.42
CA MET A 236 21.06 -10.23 3.22
C MET A 236 21.23 -11.73 3.06
N VAL A 237 21.63 -12.43 4.14
CA VAL A 237 21.75 -13.89 4.13
C VAL A 237 20.39 -14.54 3.83
N GLU A 238 19.35 -14.14 4.56
CA GLU A 238 18.04 -14.78 4.47
C GLU A 238 17.37 -14.57 3.09
N ILE A 239 17.39 -13.35 2.55
CA ILE A 239 16.62 -13.01 1.35
C ILE A 239 17.47 -13.07 0.08
N LEU A 240 18.66 -12.48 0.08
CA LEU A 240 19.51 -12.45 -1.11
C LEU A 240 20.25 -13.78 -1.27
N ALA A 241 20.72 -14.36 -0.18
CA ALA A 241 21.52 -15.60 -0.18
C ALA A 241 20.70 -16.87 0.09
N ASP A 242 19.38 -16.76 0.30
CA ASP A 242 18.49 -17.92 0.59
C ASP A 242 18.91 -18.73 1.83
N GLY A 243 19.49 -18.05 2.82
CA GLY A 243 20.01 -18.64 4.05
C GLY A 243 21.48 -19.09 3.95
N ASP A 244 22.08 -19.14 2.75
CA ASP A 244 23.48 -19.52 2.57
C ASP A 244 24.43 -18.32 2.69
N ALA A 245 25.07 -18.16 3.85
CA ALA A 245 26.04 -17.08 4.07
C ALA A 245 27.24 -17.13 3.11
N HIS A 246 27.63 -18.32 2.62
CA HIS A 246 28.75 -18.43 1.66
C HIS A 246 28.40 -17.88 0.28
N ALA A 247 27.12 -17.84 -0.07
CA ALA A 247 26.66 -17.27 -1.34
C ALA A 247 26.79 -15.73 -1.38
N LEU A 248 26.92 -15.06 -0.23
CA LEU A 248 27.18 -13.62 -0.19
C LEU A 248 28.54 -13.24 -0.77
N GLY A 249 29.53 -14.13 -0.63
CA GLY A 249 30.93 -13.82 -0.88
C GLY A 249 31.54 -13.01 0.26
N GLU A 250 32.48 -12.12 -0.06
CA GLU A 250 33.13 -11.26 0.93
C GLU A 250 32.18 -10.13 1.34
N TYR A 251 31.76 -10.13 2.61
CA TYR A 251 30.91 -9.08 3.16
C TYR A 251 31.78 -7.86 3.53
N PRO A 252 31.54 -6.67 2.94
CA PRO A 252 32.44 -5.53 3.06
C PRO A 252 32.23 -4.71 4.35
N TYR A 253 31.26 -5.06 5.18
CA TYR A 253 30.93 -4.34 6.42
C TYR A 253 31.29 -5.17 7.65
N SER A 254 31.55 -4.52 8.78
CA SER A 254 31.89 -5.19 10.02
C SER A 254 30.69 -5.97 10.55
N THR A 255 30.66 -7.29 10.35
CA THR A 255 29.78 -8.13 11.16
C THR A 255 30.27 -8.08 12.61
N PRO A 256 29.41 -7.81 13.60
CA PRO A 256 29.77 -8.03 14.99
C PRO A 256 30.22 -9.49 15.11
N ALA A 257 31.42 -9.70 15.66
CA ALA A 257 32.11 -10.97 15.61
C ALA A 257 31.18 -12.08 16.14
N ARG A 258 30.84 -13.04 15.27
CA ARG A 258 30.23 -14.30 15.69
C ARG A 258 31.29 -15.02 16.52
N HIS A 259 31.24 -14.86 17.84
CA HIS A 259 31.97 -15.74 18.74
C HIS A 259 31.37 -17.14 18.55
N HIS A 260 32.15 -18.00 17.91
CA HIS A 260 31.90 -19.43 17.75
C HIS A 260 32.22 -20.18 19.04
#